data_AF-A0A3N5WLW3-F1
#
_entry.id   AF-A0A3N5WLW3-F1
#
_cell.length_a   1.000
_cell.length_b   1.000
_cell.length_c   1.000
_cell.angle_alpha   90.00
_cell.angle_beta   90.00
_cell.angle_gamma   90.00
#
_symmetry.space_group_name_H-M   'P 1'
#
loop_
_entity.id
_entity.type
_entity.pdbx_description
1 polymer ?
#
loop_
_entity_poly.entity_id
_entity_poly.type
_entity_poly.pdbx_seq_one_letter_code
_entity_poly.pdbx_strand_id
1 'polypeptide(L)'
;MTARRLLYVDSGRSFGGAERVTLSLASSFASEGAVVGCAIDPSAEAFAAELRRRGIEAFPLPEADRLGRVEALAACVGRFAPDIVHIQRTWPLSDRYASLAARRGGARRVVATEHVRWERCGFRDRAAKMALARLDRTIVAVSGAVRESLLRYWRVGSGRVLLIPNGIDTRRFGAPATIAASRSRPEGRRFRIGTIGRLEEQKGIDVLLDAFADVAREEPGAELVVAGDGSLRTALERRASGLGLAGSVRFAGTIDDVAPLLASLDLFVLASRWEGLPLTLLEAMAAGVPIVATSVDGSAEAVRNGVDGLLVPPDDPGALARAILASLHDRAAAIERARAAQGRASSLYSIERMVADYRRVYES
;
A
#
# COMPACT_ATOMS: atom_id res chain seq x y z
N MET A 1 -12.37 29.25 17.36
CA MET A 1 -11.16 28.91 16.57
C MET A 1 -11.62 28.48 15.20
N THR A 2 -11.04 29.02 14.12
CA THR A 2 -11.36 28.61 12.75
C THR A 2 -10.97 27.15 12.54
N ALA A 3 -11.85 26.37 11.90
CA ALA A 3 -11.57 24.99 11.54
C ALA A 3 -10.33 24.92 10.63
N ARG A 4 -9.38 24.03 10.95
CA ARG A 4 -8.15 23.85 10.16
C ARG A 4 -8.51 23.35 8.76
N ARG A 5 -7.88 23.93 7.73
CA ARG A 5 -8.08 23.60 6.32
C ARG A 5 -6.94 22.73 5.81
N LEU A 6 -7.24 21.51 5.38
CA LEU A 6 -6.26 20.54 4.89
C LEU A 6 -6.51 20.24 3.42
N LEU A 7 -5.49 20.40 2.58
CA LEU A 7 -5.54 19.99 1.18
C LEU A 7 -4.58 18.82 0.97
N TYR A 8 -5.13 17.64 0.67
CA TYR A 8 -4.33 16.52 0.19
C TYR A 8 -4.06 16.66 -1.30
N VAL A 9 -2.89 16.23 -1.75
CA VAL A 9 -2.53 16.19 -3.18
C VAL A 9 -2.11 14.76 -3.50
N ASP A 10 -2.81 14.14 -4.45
CA ASP A 10 -2.58 12.77 -4.88
C ASP A 10 -2.61 12.70 -6.41
N SER A 11 -1.56 12.19 -7.05
CA SER A 11 -1.46 12.11 -8.50
C SER A 11 -1.69 10.71 -9.06
N GLY A 12 -2.10 9.75 -8.23
CA GLY A 12 -2.45 8.43 -8.69
C GLY A 12 -3.59 8.46 -9.70
N ARG A 13 -3.44 7.68 -10.77
CA ARG A 13 -4.45 7.55 -11.84
C ARG A 13 -5.50 6.47 -11.57
N SER A 14 -5.38 5.80 -10.43
CA SER A 14 -6.23 4.67 -10.03
C SER A 14 -6.42 4.69 -8.54
N PHE A 15 -7.49 4.06 -8.05
CA PHE A 15 -7.74 3.96 -6.62
C PHE A 15 -6.93 2.79 -6.01
N GLY A 16 -5.69 3.08 -5.61
CA GLY A 16 -4.73 2.13 -5.07
C GLY A 16 -4.44 2.34 -3.59
N GLY A 17 -3.27 1.83 -3.15
CA GLY A 17 -2.91 1.82 -1.75
C GLY A 17 -2.71 3.22 -1.16
N ALA A 18 -2.00 4.10 -1.86
CA ALA A 18 -1.74 5.44 -1.38
C ALA A 18 -3.02 6.29 -1.32
N GLU A 19 -3.89 6.15 -2.31
CA GLU A 19 -5.19 6.84 -2.36
C GLU A 19 -6.10 6.35 -1.21
N ARG A 20 -6.01 5.07 -0.82
CA ARG A 20 -6.68 4.54 0.39
C ARG A 20 -6.12 5.17 1.68
N VAL A 21 -4.81 5.41 1.76
CA VAL A 21 -4.21 6.15 2.89
C VAL A 21 -4.72 7.59 2.90
N THR A 22 -4.71 8.26 1.75
CA THR A 22 -5.22 9.63 1.57
C THR A 22 -6.67 9.72 2.02
N LEU A 23 -7.52 8.80 1.56
CA LEU A 23 -8.91 8.71 1.95
C LEU A 23 -9.08 8.54 3.46
N SER A 24 -8.30 7.64 4.07
CA SER A 24 -8.40 7.34 5.49
C SER A 24 -8.04 8.57 6.33
N LEU A 25 -6.91 9.23 6.02
CA LEU A 25 -6.51 10.47 6.67
C LEU A 25 -7.55 11.57 6.46
N ALA A 26 -7.96 11.81 5.21
CA ALA A 26 -8.92 12.85 4.86
C ALA A 26 -10.26 12.66 5.61
N SER A 27 -10.76 11.42 5.67
CA SER A 27 -11.98 11.06 6.40
C SER A 27 -11.85 11.30 7.90
N SER A 28 -10.75 10.85 8.52
CA SER A 28 -10.55 11.01 9.96
C SER A 28 -10.49 12.48 10.34
N PHE A 29 -9.69 13.29 9.64
CA PHE A 29 -9.59 14.72 9.96
C PHE A 29 -10.90 15.48 9.65
N ALA A 30 -11.64 15.11 8.60
CA ALA A 30 -12.97 15.67 8.34
C ALA A 30 -13.95 15.36 9.49
N SER A 31 -13.93 14.13 10.00
CA SER A 31 -14.75 13.73 11.15
C SER A 31 -14.38 14.45 12.46
N GLU A 32 -13.14 14.93 12.57
CA GLU A 32 -12.65 15.76 13.68
C GLU A 32 -12.95 17.26 13.48
N GLY A 33 -13.68 17.62 12.43
CA GLY A 33 -14.13 18.99 12.16
C GLY A 33 -13.16 19.83 11.31
N ALA A 34 -12.12 19.24 10.71
CA ALA A 34 -11.29 19.94 9.74
C ALA A 34 -12.04 20.12 8.40
N VAL A 35 -11.78 21.22 7.70
CA VAL A 35 -12.24 21.38 6.31
C VAL A 35 -11.22 20.71 5.41
N VAL A 36 -11.61 19.61 4.77
CA VAL A 36 -10.70 18.78 3.98
C VAL A 36 -11.05 18.82 2.50
N GLY A 37 -10.03 18.95 1.67
CA GLY A 37 -10.11 18.80 0.22
C GLY A 37 -8.99 17.92 -0.32
N CYS A 38 -9.19 17.36 -1.50
CA CYS A 38 -8.20 16.52 -2.18
C CYS A 38 -8.02 16.96 -3.64
N ALA A 39 -6.84 17.46 -4.00
CA ALA A 39 -6.45 17.65 -5.39
C ALA A 39 -6.01 16.31 -5.97
N ILE A 40 -6.66 15.86 -7.04
CA ILE A 40 -6.51 14.51 -7.59
C ILE A 40 -6.22 14.53 -9.09
N ASP A 41 -5.67 13.43 -9.61
CA ASP A 41 -5.63 13.19 -11.05
C ASP A 41 -7.06 13.00 -11.62
N PRO A 42 -7.39 13.57 -12.79
CA PRO A 42 -8.75 13.54 -13.31
C PRO A 42 -9.18 12.13 -13.75
N SER A 43 -8.22 11.23 -13.99
CA SER A 43 -8.51 9.82 -14.32
C SER A 43 -8.89 8.96 -13.09
N ALA A 44 -8.68 9.47 -11.87
CA ALA A 44 -8.93 8.74 -10.62
C ALA A 44 -10.41 8.80 -10.15
N GLU A 45 -11.36 8.57 -11.06
CA GLU A 45 -12.80 8.77 -10.77
C GLU A 45 -13.31 7.89 -9.61
N ALA A 46 -12.82 6.66 -9.48
CA ALA A 46 -13.19 5.79 -8.36
C ALA A 46 -12.79 6.38 -6.99
N PHE A 47 -11.62 7.02 -6.93
CA PHE A 47 -11.16 7.70 -5.71
C PHE A 47 -11.97 9.00 -5.49
N ALA A 48 -12.23 9.77 -6.54
CA ALA A 48 -13.06 10.97 -6.49
C ALA A 48 -14.48 10.69 -5.97
N ALA A 49 -15.11 9.61 -6.45
CA ALA A 49 -16.43 9.18 -6.03
C ALA A 49 -16.44 8.82 -4.54
N GLU A 50 -15.41 8.15 -4.03
CA GLU A 50 -15.30 7.80 -2.62
C GLU A 50 -15.11 9.02 -1.71
N LEU A 51 -14.33 10.01 -2.15
CA LEU A 51 -14.23 11.30 -1.45
C LEU A 51 -15.59 12.01 -1.37
N ARG A 52 -16.31 12.09 -2.49
CA ARG A 52 -17.65 12.70 -2.56
C ARG A 52 -18.65 11.99 -1.64
N ARG A 53 -18.64 10.66 -1.60
CA ARG A 53 -19.49 9.87 -0.69
C ARG A 53 -19.29 10.22 0.79
N ARG A 54 -18.10 10.71 1.15
CA ARG A 54 -17.75 11.12 2.53
C ARG A 54 -17.86 12.63 2.76
N GLY A 55 -18.42 13.37 1.80
CA GLY A 55 -18.55 14.83 1.89
C GLY A 55 -17.22 15.57 1.77
N ILE A 56 -16.19 14.94 1.22
CA ILE A 56 -14.87 15.56 1.01
C ILE A 56 -14.80 16.08 -0.43
N GLU A 57 -14.42 17.35 -0.59
CA GLU A 57 -14.33 17.97 -1.91
C GLU A 57 -13.12 17.43 -2.69
N ALA A 58 -13.38 16.90 -3.88
CA ALA A 58 -12.36 16.45 -4.82
C ALA A 58 -12.13 17.53 -5.90
N PHE A 59 -10.88 17.96 -6.07
CA PHE A 59 -10.44 18.91 -7.08
C PHE A 59 -9.67 18.17 -8.18
N PRO A 60 -10.33 17.73 -9.26
CA PRO A 60 -9.62 17.14 -10.38
C PRO A 60 -8.73 18.18 -11.03
N LEU A 61 -7.42 17.91 -11.09
CA LEU A 61 -6.47 18.76 -11.79
C LEU A 61 -6.58 18.49 -13.30
N PRO A 62 -6.54 19.51 -14.17
CA PRO A 62 -6.65 19.30 -15.61
C PRO A 62 -5.51 18.41 -16.13
N GLU A 63 -5.77 17.70 -17.22
CA GLU A 63 -4.69 17.14 -18.04
C GLU A 63 -3.95 18.32 -18.69
N ALA A 64 -2.67 18.46 -18.37
CA ALA A 64 -1.85 19.55 -18.85
C ALA A 64 -0.38 19.12 -18.87
N ASP A 65 0.45 19.92 -19.54
CA ASP A 65 1.89 19.78 -19.42
C ASP A 65 2.37 20.10 -18.00
N ARG A 66 3.67 19.97 -17.78
CA ARG A 66 4.28 20.19 -16.45
C ARG A 66 3.96 21.58 -15.87
N LEU A 67 3.98 22.63 -16.68
CA LEU A 67 3.76 23.99 -16.19
C LEU A 67 2.28 24.21 -15.88
N GLY A 68 1.38 23.78 -16.77
CA GLY A 68 -0.05 23.85 -16.55
C GLY A 68 -0.49 23.06 -15.33
N ARG A 69 0.10 21.89 -15.05
CA ARG A 69 -0.18 21.14 -13.80
C ARG A 69 0.26 21.89 -12.54
N VAL A 70 1.41 22.59 -12.59
CA VAL A 70 1.89 23.41 -11.48
C VAL A 70 0.98 24.62 -11.26
N GLU A 71 0.54 25.28 -12.32
CA GLU A 71 -0.35 26.44 -12.25
C GLU A 71 -1.75 26.05 -11.76
N ALA A 72 -2.30 24.94 -12.27
CA ALA A 72 -3.61 24.45 -11.83
C ALA A 72 -3.60 24.06 -10.35
N LEU A 73 -2.56 23.37 -9.88
CA LEU A 73 -2.43 23.05 -8.46
C LEU A 73 -2.20 24.31 -7.61
N ALA A 74 -1.40 25.27 -8.08
CA ALA A 74 -1.21 26.55 -7.38
C ALA A 74 -2.53 27.34 -7.27
N ALA A 75 -3.33 27.38 -8.33
CA ALA A 75 -4.65 28.01 -8.33
C ALA A 75 -5.63 27.28 -7.40
N CYS A 76 -5.61 25.95 -7.39
CA CYS A 76 -6.39 25.13 -6.45
C CYS A 76 -6.01 25.45 -4.99
N VAL A 77 -4.71 25.50 -4.68
CA VAL A 77 -4.22 25.87 -3.34
C VAL A 77 -4.65 27.30 -2.99
N GLY A 78 -4.52 28.27 -3.89
CA GLY A 78 -4.94 29.65 -3.66
C GLY A 78 -6.43 29.80 -3.40
N ARG A 79 -7.27 29.10 -4.17
CA ARG A 79 -8.73 29.09 -4.01
C ARG A 79 -9.17 28.38 -2.72
N PHE A 80 -8.55 27.25 -2.41
CA PHE A 80 -8.88 26.49 -1.21
C PHE A 80 -8.30 27.11 0.05
N ALA A 81 -7.24 27.92 -0.04
CA ALA A 81 -6.55 28.56 1.07
C ALA A 81 -6.28 27.60 2.26
N PRO A 82 -5.54 26.48 2.05
CA PRO A 82 -5.26 25.52 3.11
C PRO A 82 -4.25 26.06 4.13
N ASP A 83 -4.40 25.65 5.39
CA ASP A 83 -3.36 25.80 6.40
C ASP A 83 -2.18 24.85 6.12
N ILE A 84 -2.51 23.65 5.61
CA ILE A 84 -1.55 22.59 5.30
C ILE A 84 -1.88 21.97 3.96
N VAL A 85 -0.87 21.88 3.09
CA VAL A 85 -0.89 21.01 1.92
C VAL A 85 -0.13 19.74 2.25
N HIS A 86 -0.77 18.58 2.10
CA HIS A 86 -0.15 17.28 2.30
C HIS A 86 -0.09 16.49 1.00
N ILE A 87 1.11 16.28 0.48
CA ILE A 87 1.38 15.64 -0.80
C ILE A 87 1.68 14.16 -0.58
N GLN A 88 0.97 13.30 -1.30
CA GLN A 88 1.14 11.85 -1.29
C GLN A 88 2.00 11.44 -2.49
N ARG A 89 3.25 11.06 -2.24
CA ARG A 89 4.22 10.78 -3.29
C ARG A 89 4.30 9.28 -3.52
N THR A 90 3.59 8.85 -4.56
CA THR A 90 3.36 7.44 -4.89
C THR A 90 4.27 6.95 -6.01
N TRP A 91 4.72 7.88 -6.86
CA TRP A 91 5.67 7.61 -7.93
C TRP A 91 6.75 8.67 -8.02
N PRO A 92 7.97 8.27 -8.44
CA PRO A 92 9.08 9.18 -8.49
C PRO A 92 8.90 10.53 -9.19
N LEU A 93 8.09 10.52 -10.25
CA LEU A 93 8.07 11.60 -11.21
C LEU A 93 6.82 12.46 -11.15
N SER A 94 5.71 11.95 -10.58
CA SER A 94 4.38 12.55 -10.67
C SER A 94 4.19 13.74 -9.72
N ASP A 95 4.73 13.68 -8.51
CA ASP A 95 4.44 14.67 -7.45
C ASP A 95 5.57 15.63 -7.11
N ARG A 96 6.70 15.54 -7.81
CA ARG A 96 7.90 16.30 -7.40
C ARG A 96 7.73 17.82 -7.46
N TYR A 97 6.86 18.31 -8.33
CA TYR A 97 6.56 19.75 -8.42
C TYR A 97 5.37 20.18 -7.55
N ALA A 98 4.70 19.25 -6.87
CA ALA A 98 3.54 19.59 -6.04
C ALA A 98 3.92 20.54 -4.90
N SER A 99 5.13 20.40 -4.33
CA SER A 99 5.62 21.32 -3.29
C SER A 99 5.87 22.71 -3.84
N LEU A 100 6.38 22.83 -5.07
CA LEU A 100 6.55 24.12 -5.74
C LEU A 100 5.19 24.77 -6.02
N ALA A 101 4.24 24.01 -6.56
CA ALA A 101 2.88 24.48 -6.82
C ALA A 101 2.18 24.93 -5.54
N ALA A 102 2.28 24.14 -4.46
CA ALA A 102 1.74 24.48 -3.15
C ALA A 102 2.31 25.81 -2.64
N ARG A 103 3.63 26.01 -2.72
CA ARG A 103 4.27 27.28 -2.32
C ARG A 103 3.82 28.46 -3.18
N ARG A 104 3.73 28.28 -4.50
CA ARG A 104 3.22 29.31 -5.43
C ARG A 104 1.76 29.69 -5.16
N GLY A 105 0.94 28.72 -4.74
CA GLY A 105 -0.44 28.94 -4.34
C GLY A 105 -0.62 29.51 -2.93
N GLY A 106 0.47 29.80 -2.21
CA GLY A 106 0.43 30.44 -0.88
C GLY A 106 0.41 29.48 0.31
N ALA A 107 0.69 28.19 0.12
CA ALA A 107 0.75 27.23 1.22
C ALA A 107 1.85 27.60 2.23
N ARG A 108 1.44 27.84 3.48
CA ARG A 108 2.34 28.15 4.59
C ARG A 108 3.10 26.90 5.04
N ARG A 109 2.42 25.75 5.07
CA ARG A 109 2.99 24.45 5.44
C ARG A 109 2.79 23.43 4.32
N VAL A 110 3.89 22.77 3.96
CA VAL A 110 3.90 21.63 3.02
C VAL A 110 4.46 20.42 3.76
N VAL A 111 3.66 19.37 3.81
CA VAL A 111 4.03 18.03 4.28
C VAL A 111 4.04 17.11 3.07
N ALA A 112 4.99 16.19 3.00
CA ALA A 112 5.02 15.17 1.95
C ALA A 112 5.18 13.80 2.58
N THR A 113 4.43 12.81 2.09
CA THR A 113 4.60 11.40 2.47
C THR A 113 5.14 10.62 1.30
N GLU A 114 6.18 9.83 1.56
CA GLU A 114 6.90 9.04 0.57
C GLU A 114 6.53 7.56 0.73
N HIS A 115 5.93 6.98 -0.32
CA HIS A 115 5.38 5.62 -0.28
C HIS A 115 6.27 4.54 -0.89
N VAL A 116 7.37 4.90 -1.55
CA VAL A 116 8.27 3.93 -2.20
C VAL A 116 9.72 4.33 -2.00
N ARG A 117 10.66 3.38 -2.18
CA ARG A 117 12.08 3.70 -2.33
C ARG A 117 12.37 4.25 -3.71
N TRP A 118 13.47 4.99 -3.79
CA TRP A 118 13.78 5.83 -4.96
C TRP A 118 15.15 5.53 -5.58
N GLU A 119 15.72 4.38 -5.26
CA GLU A 119 17.05 3.95 -5.73
C GLU A 119 17.06 3.62 -7.23
N ARG A 120 15.88 3.51 -7.84
CA ARG A 120 15.69 3.23 -9.28
C ARG A 120 15.54 4.47 -10.16
N CYS A 121 15.67 5.68 -9.62
CA CYS A 121 15.55 6.92 -10.38
C CYS A 121 16.88 7.35 -11.02
N GLY A 122 16.82 7.91 -12.24
CA GLY A 122 17.99 8.46 -12.92
C GLY A 122 18.59 9.67 -12.18
N PHE A 123 19.87 9.95 -12.40
CA PHE A 123 20.60 11.02 -11.70
C PHE A 123 19.96 12.42 -11.86
N ARG A 124 19.31 12.68 -13.01
CA ARG A 124 18.61 13.96 -13.28
C ARG A 124 17.38 14.12 -12.40
N ASP A 125 16.59 13.05 -12.26
CA ASP A 125 15.41 13.04 -11.39
C ASP A 125 15.80 13.22 -9.92
N ARG A 126 16.94 12.62 -9.54
CA ARG A 126 17.55 12.80 -8.23
C ARG A 126 17.92 14.25 -7.96
N ALA A 127 18.61 14.92 -8.88
CA ALA A 127 18.98 16.33 -8.72
C ALA A 127 17.75 17.24 -8.58
N ALA A 128 16.74 17.05 -9.44
CA ALA A 128 15.53 17.84 -9.42
C ALA A 128 14.76 17.71 -8.09
N LYS A 129 14.55 16.47 -7.62
CA LYS A 129 13.84 16.27 -6.36
C LYS A 129 14.67 16.65 -5.12
N MET A 130 16.00 16.52 -5.12
CA MET A 130 16.82 17.09 -4.03
C MET A 130 16.62 18.61 -3.90
N ALA A 131 16.53 19.33 -5.02
CA ALA A 131 16.24 20.75 -5.01
C ALA A 131 14.84 21.05 -4.46
N LEU A 132 13.84 20.26 -4.88
CA LEU A 132 12.43 20.44 -4.49
C LEU A 132 12.14 19.98 -3.06
N ALA A 133 12.87 19.00 -2.54
CA ALA A 133 12.76 18.52 -1.15
C ALA A 133 13.19 19.58 -0.12
N ARG A 134 13.82 20.69 -0.53
CA ARG A 134 14.04 21.86 0.32
C ARG A 134 12.76 22.66 0.58
N LEU A 135 11.74 22.50 -0.26
CA LEU A 135 10.44 23.18 -0.12
C LEU A 135 9.54 22.47 0.89
N ASP A 136 9.82 21.19 1.15
CA ASP A 136 9.14 20.36 2.14
C ASP A 136 9.67 20.70 3.54
N ARG A 137 8.77 21.18 4.40
CA ARG A 137 9.10 21.45 5.81
C ARG A 137 9.27 20.13 6.57
N THR A 138 8.39 19.17 6.27
CA THR A 138 8.38 17.84 6.88
C THR A 138 8.14 16.79 5.80
N ILE A 139 8.95 15.73 5.83
CA ILE A 139 8.80 14.56 4.98
C ILE A 139 8.51 13.37 5.89
N VAL A 140 7.47 12.61 5.56
CA VAL A 140 7.08 11.39 6.23
C VAL A 140 7.48 10.20 5.35
N ALA A 141 8.17 9.23 5.94
CA ALA A 141 8.48 7.95 5.33
C ALA A 141 7.56 6.89 5.92
N VAL A 142 6.97 6.05 5.06
CA VAL A 142 6.05 4.99 5.50
C VAL A 142 6.76 3.76 6.07
N SER A 143 8.07 3.64 5.87
CA SER A 143 8.91 2.56 6.42
C SER A 143 10.33 3.05 6.67
N GLY A 144 11.06 2.30 7.50
CA GLY A 144 12.49 2.50 7.75
C GLY A 144 13.30 2.44 6.46
N ALA A 145 13.00 1.51 5.55
CA ALA A 145 13.63 1.39 4.25
C ALA A 145 13.44 2.66 3.39
N VAL A 146 12.23 3.23 3.39
CA VAL A 146 11.97 4.52 2.71
C VAL A 146 12.72 5.66 3.41
N ARG A 147 12.73 5.70 4.74
CA ARG A 147 13.46 6.70 5.53
C ARG A 147 14.95 6.66 5.22
N GLU A 148 15.57 5.48 5.28
CA GLU A 148 16.98 5.30 4.96
C GLU A 148 17.27 5.70 3.52
N SER A 149 16.37 5.39 2.58
CA SER A 149 16.48 5.84 1.20
C SER A 149 16.53 7.38 1.11
N LEU A 150 15.62 8.08 1.81
CA LEU A 150 15.59 9.56 1.89
C LEU A 150 16.85 10.15 2.53
N LEU A 151 17.35 9.56 3.61
CA LEU A 151 18.55 10.08 4.29
C LEU A 151 19.81 9.87 3.46
N ARG A 152 20.02 8.66 2.94
CA ARG A 152 21.26 8.29 2.23
C ARG A 152 21.30 8.83 0.80
N TYR A 153 20.24 8.61 0.04
CA TYR A 153 20.22 8.96 -1.38
C TYR A 153 19.82 10.41 -1.61
N TRP A 154 18.93 10.95 -0.79
CA TRP A 154 18.40 12.31 -1.00
C TRP A 154 19.05 13.36 -0.10
N ARG A 155 19.87 12.94 0.87
CA ARG A 155 20.54 13.82 1.83
C ARG A 155 19.56 14.81 2.48
N VAL A 156 18.31 14.38 2.67
CA VAL A 156 17.35 15.16 3.44
C VAL A 156 17.85 15.16 4.88
N GLY A 157 17.96 16.35 5.48
CA GLY A 157 18.39 16.48 6.86
C GLY A 157 17.49 15.66 7.77
N SER A 158 18.09 14.84 8.65
CA SER A 158 17.37 13.87 9.49
C SER A 158 16.26 14.50 10.33
N GLY A 159 16.43 15.75 10.78
CA GLY A 159 15.43 16.51 11.53
C GLY A 159 14.15 16.85 10.75
N ARG A 160 14.10 16.56 9.43
CA ARG A 160 12.91 16.77 8.58
C ARG A 160 12.20 15.46 8.19
N VAL A 161 12.80 14.30 8.47
CA VAL A 161 12.25 12.99 8.05
C VAL A 161 11.68 12.26 9.26
N LEU A 162 10.35 12.11 9.26
CA LEU A 162 9.61 11.37 10.27
C LEU A 162 9.24 9.99 9.72
N LEU A 163 9.25 8.98 10.59
CA LEU A 163 8.77 7.63 10.25
C LEU A 163 7.34 7.50 10.77
N ILE A 164 6.36 7.43 9.87
CA ILE A 164 4.96 7.17 10.24
C ILE A 164 4.47 6.03 9.33
N PRO A 165 4.33 4.81 9.86
CA PRO A 165 3.78 3.70 9.11
C PRO A 165 2.36 3.96 8.63
N ASN A 166 2.02 3.40 7.47
CA ASN A 166 0.65 3.31 7.00
C ASN A 166 -0.22 2.56 8.03
N GLY A 167 -1.44 3.06 8.23
CA GLY A 167 -2.45 2.48 9.10
C GLY A 167 -3.57 1.81 8.31
N ILE A 168 -4.12 0.73 8.85
CA ILE A 168 -5.29 0.01 8.33
C ILE A 168 -6.43 -0.03 9.34
N ASP A 169 -7.65 -0.24 8.85
CA ASP A 169 -8.83 -0.40 9.70
C ASP A 169 -8.83 -1.81 10.30
N THR A 170 -8.12 -1.95 11.43
CA THR A 170 -7.94 -3.23 12.11
C THR A 170 -9.26 -3.88 12.52
N ARG A 171 -10.31 -3.08 12.76
CA ARG A 171 -11.65 -3.55 13.13
C ARG A 171 -12.40 -4.09 11.93
N ARG A 172 -12.29 -3.43 10.77
CA ARG A 172 -12.89 -3.90 9.50
C ARG A 172 -12.31 -5.24 9.05
N PHE A 173 -10.99 -5.40 9.16
CA PHE A 173 -10.31 -6.63 8.73
C PHE A 173 -10.33 -7.71 9.81
N GLY A 174 -10.42 -7.34 11.09
CA GLY A 174 -10.58 -8.28 12.20
C GLY A 174 -11.93 -8.97 12.17
N ALA A 175 -12.01 -10.14 11.53
CA ALA A 175 -13.21 -10.96 11.55
C ALA A 175 -13.45 -11.52 12.97
N PRO A 176 -14.68 -11.44 13.51
CA PRO A 176 -15.12 -12.36 14.55
C PRO A 176 -15.17 -13.77 13.95
N ALA A 177 -14.35 -14.69 14.47
CA ALA A 177 -14.58 -16.15 14.43
C ALA A 177 -14.30 -16.99 13.16
N THR A 178 -13.61 -16.53 12.10
CA THR A 178 -13.14 -17.48 11.04
C THR A 178 -11.81 -18.18 11.35
N ILE A 179 -11.05 -17.71 12.35
CA ILE A 179 -9.93 -18.48 12.93
C ILE A 179 -10.46 -19.71 13.72
N ALA A 180 -11.78 -19.80 13.96
CA ALA A 180 -12.39 -20.89 14.74
C ALA A 180 -12.76 -22.16 13.94
N ALA A 181 -12.58 -22.20 12.61
CA ALA A 181 -12.84 -23.42 11.83
C ALA A 181 -11.69 -23.67 10.85
N SER A 182 -10.73 -24.57 11.09
CA SER A 182 -10.65 -25.70 12.01
C SER A 182 -9.18 -26.13 12.08
N ARG A 183 -8.76 -26.75 13.18
CA ARG A 183 -7.51 -27.53 13.25
C ARG A 183 -7.53 -28.77 12.33
N SER A 184 -8.66 -29.03 11.67
CA SER A 184 -8.96 -30.23 10.91
C SER A 184 -9.82 -29.88 9.70
N ARG A 185 -9.18 -29.59 8.57
CA ARG A 185 -9.85 -29.28 7.30
C ARG A 185 -10.91 -30.36 7.00
N PRO A 186 -12.16 -30.00 6.69
CA PRO A 186 -13.12 -30.97 6.17
C PRO A 186 -12.52 -31.68 4.95
N GLU A 187 -12.62 -33.00 4.89
CA GLU A 187 -12.16 -33.78 3.74
C GLU A 187 -12.73 -33.17 2.44
N GLY A 188 -11.86 -32.97 1.45
CA GLY A 188 -12.24 -32.45 0.13
C GLY A 188 -12.22 -30.92 -0.07
N ARG A 189 -11.99 -30.09 0.96
CA ARG A 189 -11.85 -28.62 0.74
C ARG A 189 -10.52 -28.28 0.07
N ARG A 190 -10.52 -27.46 -0.99
CA ARG A 190 -9.30 -26.92 -1.63
C ARG A 190 -8.57 -25.92 -0.72
N PHE A 191 -7.23 -25.94 -0.68
CA PHE A 191 -6.46 -24.87 -0.03
C PHE A 191 -6.57 -23.61 -0.87
N ARG A 192 -7.09 -22.52 -0.30
CA ARG A 192 -7.21 -21.25 -1.00
C ARG A 192 -6.04 -20.33 -0.67
N ILE A 193 -5.10 -20.21 -1.60
CA ILE A 193 -4.00 -19.25 -1.52
C ILE A 193 -4.44 -17.98 -2.24
N GLY A 194 -4.06 -16.80 -1.74
CA GLY A 194 -4.41 -15.54 -2.37
C GLY A 194 -3.29 -14.52 -2.36
N THR A 195 -3.29 -13.67 -3.39
CA THR A 195 -2.48 -12.46 -3.45
C THR A 195 -3.31 -11.28 -3.93
N ILE A 196 -2.96 -10.08 -3.47
CA ILE A 196 -3.70 -8.85 -3.76
C ILE A 196 -2.72 -7.75 -4.16
N GLY A 197 -2.90 -7.18 -5.34
CA GLY A 197 -2.11 -6.05 -5.79
C GLY A 197 -2.18 -5.83 -7.30
N ARG A 198 -1.60 -4.71 -7.76
CA ARG A 198 -1.50 -4.42 -9.20
C ARG A 198 -0.66 -5.47 -9.92
N LEU A 199 -1.08 -5.86 -11.12
CA LEU A 199 -0.35 -6.81 -11.96
C LEU A 199 0.78 -6.11 -12.72
N GLU A 200 1.80 -5.71 -11.97
CA GLU A 200 3.01 -5.02 -12.43
C GLU A 200 4.25 -5.77 -11.93
N GLU A 201 5.41 -5.51 -12.54
CA GLU A 201 6.70 -6.15 -12.21
C GLU A 201 6.99 -6.15 -10.70
N GLN A 202 6.65 -5.05 -10.03
CA GLN A 202 6.80 -4.88 -8.59
C GLN A 202 6.23 -6.06 -7.78
N LYS A 203 5.05 -6.57 -8.15
CA LYS A 203 4.32 -7.53 -7.32
C LYS A 203 4.82 -8.96 -7.45
N GLY A 204 5.71 -9.23 -8.41
CA GLY A 204 6.34 -10.55 -8.58
C GLY A 204 5.33 -11.68 -8.81
N ILE A 205 4.20 -11.39 -9.45
CA ILE A 205 3.15 -12.41 -9.70
C ILE A 205 3.70 -13.53 -10.58
N ASP A 206 4.64 -13.24 -11.47
CA ASP A 206 5.36 -14.23 -12.26
C ASP A 206 6.15 -15.22 -11.38
N VAL A 207 6.85 -14.73 -10.35
CA VAL A 207 7.58 -15.55 -9.36
C VAL A 207 6.60 -16.41 -8.56
N LEU A 208 5.45 -15.84 -8.18
CA LEU A 208 4.40 -16.58 -7.48
C LEU A 208 3.79 -17.69 -8.35
N LEU A 209 3.57 -17.44 -9.65
CA LEU A 209 3.06 -18.47 -10.56
C LEU A 209 4.05 -19.62 -10.72
N ASP A 210 5.34 -19.34 -10.85
CA ASP A 210 6.38 -20.37 -10.91
C ASP A 210 6.43 -21.19 -9.62
N ALA A 211 6.40 -20.52 -8.45
CA ALA A 211 6.35 -21.19 -7.16
C ALA A 211 5.08 -22.05 -7.01
N PHE A 212 3.95 -21.53 -7.49
CA PHE A 212 2.67 -22.22 -7.40
C PHE A 212 2.59 -23.44 -8.31
N ALA A 213 3.38 -23.53 -9.39
CA ALA A 213 3.50 -24.74 -10.19
C ALA A 213 4.02 -25.93 -9.37
N ASP A 214 4.98 -25.69 -8.47
CA ASP A 214 5.47 -26.72 -7.56
C ASP A 214 4.47 -27.03 -6.46
N VAL A 215 3.83 -25.99 -5.90
CA VAL A 215 2.77 -26.17 -4.89
C VAL A 215 1.61 -27.00 -5.44
N ALA A 216 1.15 -26.73 -6.67
CA ALA A 216 0.05 -27.45 -7.29
C ALA A 216 0.39 -28.92 -7.61
N ARG A 217 1.68 -29.25 -7.77
CA ARG A 217 2.13 -30.64 -7.96
C ARG A 217 2.10 -31.43 -6.66
N GLU A 218 2.56 -30.82 -5.57
CA GLU A 218 2.59 -31.39 -4.22
C GLU A 218 1.19 -31.40 -3.58
N GLU A 219 0.37 -30.39 -3.87
CA GLU A 219 -0.99 -30.20 -3.38
C GLU A 219 -1.98 -29.97 -4.54
N PRO A 220 -2.40 -31.02 -5.29
CA PRO A 220 -3.31 -30.91 -6.44
C PRO A 220 -4.69 -30.27 -6.13
N GLY A 221 -5.03 -30.20 -4.85
CA GLY A 221 -6.23 -29.51 -4.35
C GLY A 221 -6.07 -28.00 -4.18
N ALA A 222 -4.85 -27.44 -4.22
CA ALA A 222 -4.63 -26.02 -3.98
C ALA A 222 -5.16 -25.15 -5.13
N GLU A 223 -5.70 -23.98 -4.79
CA GLU A 223 -6.09 -22.93 -5.72
C GLU A 223 -5.39 -21.61 -5.36
N LEU A 224 -5.04 -20.83 -6.36
CA LEU A 224 -4.47 -19.50 -6.23
C LEU A 224 -5.44 -18.45 -6.78
N VAL A 225 -5.85 -17.52 -5.92
CA VAL A 225 -6.62 -16.34 -6.32
C VAL A 225 -5.69 -15.15 -6.47
N VAL A 226 -5.61 -14.61 -7.68
CA VAL A 226 -4.87 -13.38 -7.99
C VAL A 226 -5.86 -12.24 -8.12
N ALA A 227 -5.94 -11.37 -7.10
CA ALA A 227 -6.83 -10.22 -7.08
C ALA A 227 -6.09 -8.92 -7.42
N GLY A 228 -6.58 -8.21 -8.42
CA GLY A 228 -6.02 -6.99 -8.96
C GLY A 228 -5.95 -7.02 -10.48
N ASP A 229 -5.52 -5.89 -11.05
CA ASP A 229 -5.31 -5.71 -12.49
C ASP A 229 -4.03 -4.90 -12.74
N GLY A 230 -3.57 -4.87 -13.98
CA GLY A 230 -2.35 -4.16 -14.35
C GLY A 230 -1.86 -4.54 -15.74
N SER A 231 -0.81 -3.84 -16.19
CA SER A 231 -0.28 -3.97 -17.55
C SER A 231 0.17 -5.40 -17.91
N LEU A 232 0.54 -6.21 -16.92
CA LEU A 232 1.06 -7.57 -17.13
C LEU A 232 -0.02 -8.65 -17.12
N ARG A 233 -1.31 -8.32 -16.95
CA ARG A 233 -2.39 -9.32 -16.80
C ARG A 233 -2.35 -10.41 -17.88
N THR A 234 -2.42 -10.03 -19.15
CA THR A 234 -2.43 -10.98 -20.27
C THR A 234 -1.15 -11.82 -20.34
N ALA A 235 0.01 -11.25 -19.97
CA ALA A 235 1.26 -11.99 -19.93
C ALA A 235 1.26 -13.04 -18.81
N LEU A 236 0.73 -12.70 -17.64
CA LEU A 236 0.63 -13.58 -16.48
C LEU A 236 -0.38 -14.72 -16.71
N GLU A 237 -1.54 -14.43 -17.32
CA GLU A 237 -2.52 -15.45 -17.69
C GLU A 237 -1.93 -16.48 -18.68
N ARG A 238 -1.16 -16.02 -19.68
CA ARG A 238 -0.43 -16.92 -20.60
C ARG A 238 0.63 -17.75 -19.89
N ARG A 239 1.38 -17.15 -18.95
CA ARG A 239 2.38 -17.87 -18.14
C ARG A 239 1.71 -18.96 -17.31
N ALA A 240 0.61 -18.65 -16.63
CA ALA A 240 -0.15 -19.62 -15.85
C ALA A 240 -0.62 -20.80 -16.73
N SER A 241 -1.15 -20.51 -17.94
CA SER A 241 -1.52 -21.55 -18.90
C SER A 241 -0.33 -22.41 -19.33
N GLY A 242 0.81 -21.79 -19.65
CA GLY A 242 2.04 -22.49 -20.02
C GLY A 242 2.63 -23.37 -18.91
N LEU A 243 2.36 -23.05 -17.64
CA LEU A 243 2.72 -23.85 -16.47
C LEU A 243 1.70 -24.96 -16.16
N GLY A 244 0.61 -25.09 -16.93
CA GLY A 244 -0.46 -26.06 -16.67
C GLY A 244 -1.39 -25.67 -15.52
N LEU A 245 -1.43 -24.39 -15.13
CA LEU A 245 -2.16 -23.89 -13.96
C LEU A 245 -3.56 -23.35 -14.25
N ALA A 246 -4.06 -23.51 -15.48
CA ALA A 246 -5.34 -22.93 -15.91
C ALA A 246 -6.55 -23.36 -15.05
N GLY A 247 -6.51 -24.56 -14.46
CA GLY A 247 -7.57 -25.07 -13.58
C GLY A 247 -7.40 -24.73 -12.09
N SER A 248 -6.26 -24.14 -11.70
CA SER A 248 -5.92 -23.88 -10.29
C SER A 248 -5.59 -22.42 -10.00
N VAL A 249 -5.42 -21.57 -11.01
CA VAL A 249 -5.19 -20.12 -10.85
C VAL A 249 -6.39 -19.34 -11.37
N ARG A 250 -6.94 -18.45 -10.54
CA ARG A 250 -8.04 -17.55 -10.89
C ARG A 250 -7.61 -16.09 -10.79
N PHE A 251 -7.59 -15.39 -11.92
CA PHE A 251 -7.42 -13.94 -11.99
C PHE A 251 -8.75 -13.26 -11.74
N ALA A 252 -8.95 -12.73 -10.53
CA ALA A 252 -10.22 -12.17 -10.06
C ALA A 252 -10.48 -10.73 -10.54
N GLY A 253 -9.49 -10.08 -11.15
CA GLY A 253 -9.56 -8.65 -11.46
C GLY A 253 -9.56 -7.78 -10.20
N THR A 254 -9.85 -6.49 -10.36
CA THR A 254 -9.94 -5.55 -9.25
C THR A 254 -11.09 -5.90 -8.31
N ILE A 255 -10.81 -5.94 -7.01
CA ILE A 255 -11.79 -6.17 -5.94
C ILE A 255 -11.84 -4.92 -5.07
N ASP A 256 -13.02 -4.32 -4.95
CA ASP A 256 -13.22 -3.10 -4.16
C ASP A 256 -13.08 -3.37 -2.66
N ASP A 257 -13.77 -4.42 -2.17
CA ASP A 257 -13.67 -4.87 -0.78
C ASP A 257 -12.95 -6.21 -0.68
N VAL A 258 -11.70 -6.14 -0.20
CA VAL A 258 -10.82 -7.31 -0.08
C VAL A 258 -10.99 -8.07 1.24
N ALA A 259 -11.73 -7.53 2.22
CA ALA A 259 -11.90 -8.18 3.51
C ALA A 259 -12.57 -9.57 3.40
N PRO A 260 -13.65 -9.76 2.62
CA PRO A 260 -14.24 -11.09 2.41
C PRO A 260 -13.29 -12.07 1.71
N LEU A 261 -12.47 -11.59 0.78
CA LEU A 261 -11.46 -12.41 0.13
C LEU A 261 -10.45 -12.90 1.16
N LEU A 262 -9.82 -11.99 1.91
CA LEU A 262 -8.82 -12.30 2.93
C LEU A 262 -9.35 -13.28 3.98
N ALA A 263 -10.59 -13.07 4.44
CA ALA A 263 -11.26 -13.96 5.39
C ALA A 263 -11.51 -15.38 4.84
N SER A 264 -11.54 -15.56 3.52
CA SER A 264 -11.71 -16.85 2.85
C SER A 264 -10.39 -17.57 2.55
N LEU A 265 -9.25 -16.90 2.68
CA LEU A 265 -7.94 -17.46 2.34
C LEU A 265 -7.44 -18.39 3.44
N ASP A 266 -6.75 -19.45 3.03
CA ASP A 266 -5.93 -20.27 3.90
C ASP A 266 -4.52 -19.71 4.10
N LEU A 267 -4.03 -18.98 3.09
CA LEU A 267 -2.71 -18.38 3.07
C LEU A 267 -2.72 -17.14 2.17
N PHE A 268 -2.22 -16.03 2.68
CA PHE A 268 -1.91 -14.86 1.87
C PHE A 268 -0.43 -14.88 1.47
N VAL A 269 -0.16 -14.60 0.19
CA VAL A 269 1.20 -14.56 -0.35
C VAL A 269 1.50 -13.20 -0.97
N LEU A 270 2.61 -12.58 -0.56
CA LEU A 270 3.15 -11.37 -1.17
C LEU A 270 4.54 -11.63 -1.76
N ALA A 271 4.62 -11.81 -3.08
CA ALA A 271 5.86 -12.15 -3.79
C ALA A 271 6.62 -10.92 -4.32
N SER A 272 6.47 -9.75 -3.68
CA SER A 272 6.91 -8.48 -4.27
C SER A 272 8.43 -8.33 -4.32
N ARG A 273 8.93 -7.69 -5.38
CA ARG A 273 10.35 -7.39 -5.58
C ARG A 273 10.82 -6.16 -4.80
N TRP A 274 9.92 -5.22 -4.57
CA TRP A 274 10.14 -4.03 -3.74
C TRP A 274 8.82 -3.52 -3.19
N GLU A 275 8.86 -2.89 -2.02
CA GLU A 275 7.68 -2.32 -1.37
C GLU A 275 8.01 -1.05 -0.58
N GLY A 276 7.01 -0.22 -0.30
CA GLY A 276 7.14 0.85 0.70
C GLY A 276 6.81 0.32 2.07
N LEU A 277 5.51 0.24 2.33
CA LEU A 277 4.86 -0.55 3.36
C LEU A 277 3.51 -1.01 2.78
N PRO A 278 3.39 -2.27 2.33
CA PRO A 278 2.27 -2.72 1.52
C PRO A 278 0.99 -2.80 2.36
N LEU A 279 -0.03 -2.01 2.02
CA LEU A 279 -1.32 -2.07 2.71
C LEU A 279 -1.93 -3.47 2.68
N THR A 280 -1.85 -4.19 1.55
CA THR A 280 -2.43 -5.53 1.42
C THR A 280 -1.80 -6.55 2.39
N LEU A 281 -0.54 -6.37 2.76
CA LEU A 281 0.11 -7.16 3.82
C LEU A 281 -0.47 -6.81 5.19
N LEU A 282 -0.62 -5.52 5.51
CA LEU A 282 -1.19 -5.08 6.78
C LEU A 282 -2.66 -5.49 6.91
N GLU A 283 -3.44 -5.41 5.83
CA GLU A 283 -4.82 -5.90 5.73
C GLU A 283 -4.87 -7.42 5.98
N ALA A 284 -3.96 -8.20 5.38
CA ALA A 284 -3.84 -9.64 5.63
C ALA A 284 -3.44 -9.96 7.08
N MET A 285 -2.50 -9.21 7.66
CA MET A 285 -2.12 -9.34 9.08
C MET A 285 -3.33 -9.10 9.98
N ALA A 286 -4.08 -8.03 9.76
CA ALA A 286 -5.27 -7.71 10.55
C ALA A 286 -6.40 -8.74 10.37
N ALA A 287 -6.53 -9.32 9.18
CA ALA A 287 -7.45 -10.41 8.91
C ALA A 287 -7.10 -11.72 9.62
N GLY A 288 -5.88 -11.85 10.15
CA GLY A 288 -5.43 -13.06 10.84
C GLY A 288 -5.32 -14.26 9.90
N VAL A 289 -5.09 -14.02 8.60
CA VAL A 289 -4.73 -15.08 7.64
C VAL A 289 -3.22 -15.34 7.77
N PRO A 290 -2.75 -16.60 7.69
CA PRO A 290 -1.32 -16.88 7.60
C PRO A 290 -0.66 -16.17 6.42
N ILE A 291 0.63 -15.83 6.58
CA ILE A 291 1.36 -14.99 5.62
C ILE A 291 2.67 -15.66 5.23
N VAL A 292 2.91 -15.68 3.91
CA VAL A 292 4.24 -15.83 3.32
C VAL A 292 4.51 -14.57 2.50
N ALA A 293 5.63 -13.89 2.76
CA ALA A 293 5.99 -12.68 2.02
C ALA A 293 7.47 -12.68 1.65
N THR A 294 7.84 -11.90 0.64
CA THR A 294 9.24 -11.63 0.34
C THR A 294 9.82 -10.64 1.35
N SER A 295 11.08 -10.86 1.72
CA SER A 295 11.84 -10.05 2.67
C SER A 295 12.36 -8.77 2.01
N VAL A 296 11.45 -7.88 1.64
CA VAL A 296 11.77 -6.60 1.01
C VAL A 296 11.18 -5.45 1.82
N ASP A 297 11.99 -4.44 2.10
CA ASP A 297 11.55 -3.12 2.56
C ASP A 297 10.56 -3.15 3.74
N GLY A 298 9.44 -2.43 3.63
CA GLY A 298 8.42 -2.42 4.67
C GLY A 298 7.78 -3.79 4.92
N SER A 299 7.86 -4.75 3.99
CA SER A 299 7.41 -6.13 4.26
C SER A 299 8.28 -6.79 5.33
N ALA A 300 9.60 -6.60 5.26
CA ALA A 300 10.55 -7.12 6.24
C ALA A 300 10.49 -6.40 7.60
N GLU A 301 9.95 -5.18 7.63
CA GLU A 301 9.68 -4.43 8.87
C GLU A 301 8.33 -4.81 9.49
N ALA A 302 7.33 -5.08 8.65
CA ALA A 302 5.99 -5.47 9.08
C ALA A 302 5.97 -6.88 9.68
N VAL A 303 6.71 -7.82 9.07
CA VAL A 303 6.74 -9.24 9.46
C VAL A 303 8.12 -9.61 10.01
N ARG A 304 8.13 -10.24 11.18
CA ARG A 304 9.24 -10.96 11.79
C ARG A 304 9.18 -12.43 11.38
N ASN A 305 10.16 -12.84 10.57
CA ASN A 305 10.25 -14.21 10.05
C ASN A 305 10.12 -15.27 11.17
N GLY A 306 9.24 -16.25 10.94
CA GLY A 306 8.96 -17.34 11.88
C GLY A 306 8.02 -16.99 13.03
N VAL A 307 7.76 -15.70 13.29
CA VAL A 307 6.98 -15.24 14.44
C VAL A 307 5.57 -14.82 14.04
N ASP A 308 5.43 -13.94 13.06
CA ASP A 308 4.14 -13.42 12.58
C ASP A 308 3.94 -13.63 11.06
N GLY A 309 4.82 -14.43 10.46
CA GLY A 309 4.74 -14.86 9.06
C GLY A 309 6.03 -15.56 8.65
N LEU A 310 6.09 -16.04 7.42
CA LEU A 310 7.34 -16.52 6.83
C LEU A 310 7.85 -15.50 5.81
N LEU A 311 9.15 -15.20 5.89
CA LEU A 311 9.84 -14.34 4.94
C LEU A 311 10.83 -15.14 4.09
N VAL A 312 10.81 -14.88 2.78
CA VAL A 312 11.70 -15.51 1.80
C VAL A 312 12.42 -14.45 0.96
N PRO A 313 13.56 -14.76 0.31
CA PRO A 313 14.17 -13.85 -0.66
C PRO A 313 13.20 -13.51 -1.82
N PRO A 314 13.23 -12.28 -2.36
CA PRO A 314 12.53 -11.98 -3.62
C PRO A 314 13.18 -12.72 -4.80
N ASP A 315 12.42 -12.92 -5.87
CA ASP A 315 12.87 -13.59 -7.11
C ASP A 315 13.42 -15.02 -6.92
N ASP A 316 12.98 -15.71 -5.85
CA ASP A 316 13.28 -17.13 -5.59
C ASP A 316 11.98 -17.95 -5.52
N PRO A 317 11.47 -18.45 -6.67
CA PRO A 317 10.27 -19.27 -6.69
C PRO A 317 10.37 -20.53 -5.82
N GLY A 318 11.55 -21.13 -5.71
CA GLY A 318 11.76 -22.35 -4.93
C GLY A 318 11.64 -22.10 -3.43
N ALA A 319 12.24 -21.02 -2.92
CA ALA A 319 12.07 -20.62 -1.52
C ALA A 319 10.62 -20.27 -1.22
N LEU A 320 9.94 -19.57 -2.14
CA LEU A 320 8.54 -19.21 -2.01
C LEU A 320 7.64 -20.45 -1.94
N ALA A 321 7.84 -21.43 -2.84
CA ALA A 321 7.09 -22.68 -2.85
C ALA A 321 7.26 -23.48 -1.54
N ARG A 322 8.50 -23.61 -1.06
CA ARG A 322 8.78 -24.28 0.22
C ARG A 322 8.09 -23.62 1.41
N ALA A 323 8.10 -22.28 1.47
CA ALA A 323 7.43 -21.54 2.54
C ALA A 323 5.89 -21.64 2.47
N ILE A 324 5.33 -21.69 1.26
CA ILE A 324 3.91 -21.96 1.04
C ILE A 324 3.56 -23.35 1.56
N LEU A 325 4.25 -24.40 1.08
CA LEU A 325 3.99 -25.79 1.50
C LEU A 325 4.15 -25.98 3.00
N ALA A 326 5.19 -25.41 3.62
CA ALA A 326 5.36 -25.45 5.07
C ALA A 326 4.17 -24.84 5.83
N SER A 327 3.55 -23.79 5.28
CA SER A 327 2.37 -23.17 5.89
C SER A 327 1.08 -23.95 5.65
N LEU A 328 0.99 -24.71 4.55
CA LEU A 328 -0.14 -25.59 4.27
C LEU A 328 -0.08 -26.87 5.11
N HIS A 329 1.11 -27.46 5.27
CA HIS A 329 1.33 -28.72 5.96
C HIS A 329 1.36 -28.58 7.49
N ASP A 330 1.95 -27.51 8.02
CA ASP A 330 1.89 -27.18 9.45
C ASP A 330 0.90 -26.03 9.71
N ARG A 331 -0.39 -26.38 9.62
CA ARG A 331 -1.47 -25.39 9.76
C ARG A 331 -1.55 -24.81 11.18
N ALA A 332 -1.17 -25.59 12.20
CA ALA A 332 -1.17 -25.12 13.57
C ALA A 332 -0.14 -24.00 13.76
N ALA A 333 1.11 -24.20 13.32
CA ALA A 333 2.12 -23.15 13.38
C ALA A 333 1.76 -21.95 12.50
N ALA A 334 1.15 -22.17 11.34
CA ALA A 334 0.68 -21.09 10.47
C ALA A 334 -0.39 -20.21 11.16
N ILE A 335 -1.34 -20.82 11.90
CA ILE A 335 -2.37 -20.09 12.65
C ILE A 335 -1.76 -19.31 13.82
N GLU A 336 -0.81 -19.89 14.55
CA GLU A 336 -0.13 -19.17 15.64
C GLU A 336 0.63 -17.94 15.12
N ARG A 337 1.33 -18.07 13.99
CA ARG A 337 1.95 -16.92 13.31
C ARG A 337 0.91 -15.88 12.91
N ALA A 338 -0.22 -16.29 12.33
CA ALA A 338 -1.28 -15.37 11.93
C ALA A 338 -1.89 -14.58 13.12
N ARG A 339 -2.07 -15.23 14.28
CA ARG A 339 -2.50 -14.57 15.52
C ARG A 339 -1.50 -13.52 15.99
N ALA A 340 -0.21 -13.86 15.96
CA ALA A 340 0.85 -12.89 16.27
C ALA A 340 0.87 -11.71 15.29
N ALA A 341 0.63 -11.96 14.00
CA ALA A 341 0.51 -10.95 12.96
C ALA A 341 -0.66 -9.99 13.21
N GLN A 342 -1.83 -10.54 13.58
CA GLN A 342 -3.02 -9.76 13.92
C GLN A 342 -2.78 -8.86 15.14
N GLY A 343 -2.18 -9.40 16.21
CA GLY A 343 -1.82 -8.59 17.39
C GLY A 343 -0.83 -7.47 17.05
N ARG A 344 0.13 -7.73 16.15
CA ARG A 344 1.08 -6.73 15.66
C ARG A 344 0.41 -5.66 14.79
N ALA A 345 -0.49 -6.05 13.88
CA ALA A 345 -1.28 -5.11 13.08
C ALA A 345 -2.09 -4.16 13.96
N SER A 346 -2.81 -4.70 14.94
CA SER A 346 -3.64 -3.93 15.87
C SER A 346 -2.84 -2.95 16.73
N SER A 347 -1.62 -3.31 17.13
CA SER A 347 -0.79 -2.48 18.01
C SER A 347 0.03 -1.42 17.29
N LEU A 348 0.55 -1.72 16.08
CA LEU A 348 1.51 -0.86 15.40
C LEU A 348 0.97 -0.17 14.14
N TYR A 349 -0.05 -0.75 13.50
CA TYR A 349 -0.48 -0.36 12.16
C TYR A 349 -1.97 0.00 12.10
N SER A 350 -2.57 0.47 13.20
CA SER A 350 -3.95 0.95 13.19
C SER A 350 -4.07 2.34 12.54
N ILE A 351 -5.21 2.60 11.88
CA ILE A 351 -5.55 3.94 11.37
C ILE A 351 -5.52 4.96 12.50
N GLU A 352 -6.03 4.62 13.68
CA GLU A 352 -6.08 5.52 14.82
C GLU A 352 -4.67 5.99 15.23
N ARG A 353 -3.70 5.07 15.23
CA ARG A 353 -2.30 5.39 15.52
C ARG A 353 -1.68 6.26 14.43
N MET A 354 -1.88 5.90 13.16
CA MET A 354 -1.41 6.70 12.02
C MET A 354 -1.95 8.13 12.09
N VAL A 355 -3.27 8.29 12.28
CA VAL A 355 -3.93 9.61 12.38
C VAL A 355 -3.38 10.41 13.55
N ALA A 356 -3.19 9.78 14.71
CA ALA A 356 -2.60 10.45 15.88
C ALA A 356 -1.17 10.92 15.63
N ASP A 357 -0.36 10.14 14.92
CA ASP A 357 1.00 10.53 14.54
C ASP A 357 0.98 11.70 13.54
N TYR A 358 0.11 11.68 12.52
CA TYR A 358 -0.07 12.81 11.59
C TYR A 358 -0.61 14.07 12.26
N ARG A 359 -1.48 13.94 13.28
CA ARG A 359 -1.99 15.09 14.03
C ARG A 359 -0.85 15.89 14.65
N ARG A 360 0.12 15.22 15.28
CA ARG A 360 1.34 15.86 15.83
C ARG A 360 2.16 16.55 14.73
N VAL A 361 2.23 15.96 13.54
CA VAL A 361 2.91 16.58 12.38
C VAL A 361 2.20 17.85 11.92
N TYR A 362 0.88 17.87 11.97
CA TYR A 362 0.08 19.03 11.56
C TYR A 362 0.08 20.15 12.61
N GLU A 363 0.37 19.83 13.88
CA GLU A 363 0.39 20.77 15.01
C GLU A 363 1.76 21.38 15.35
N SER A 364 2.88 20.72 15.01
CA SER A 364 4.25 21.28 15.15
C SER A 364 4.49 22.50 14.24
#